data_AF-A0A0F8XM94-F1
#
_entry.id   AF-A0A0F8XM94-F1
#
_cell.length_a   1.000
_cell.length_b   1.000
_cell.length_c   1.000
_cell.angle_alpha   90.00
_cell.angle_beta   90.00
_cell.angle_gamma   90.00
#
_symmetry.space_group_name_H-M   'P 1'
#
loop_
_entity.id
_entity.type
_entity.pdbx_description
1 polymer ?
#
loop_
_entity_poly.entity_id
_entity_poly.type
_entity_poly.pdbx_seq_one_letter_code
_entity_poly.pdbx_strand_id
1 'polypeptide(L)'
;MEVIGSLATRDLRPLIRLLDHPKKNLVQKAIYILGFMKDESVDRSLLKMVHDPSEQIREETLKALVRRKSAGIRELFPLIEDSSDNIRRCFLEYLGHKRSEEAENLLVDYLGKQRVNRKAFPQLLDAYRTLGRCGSRRSIPFLKDRLLNKAWIPGLGKSMHQQGAALALLELENKEAREILNLASKSRFPGVRNAYQSALELKNEQ
;
A
#
# COMPACT_ATOMS: atom_id res chain seq x y z
N MET A 1 -22.46 -21.61 9.61
CA MET A 1 -21.16 -21.04 10.02
C MET A 1 -21.16 -20.59 11.47
N GLU A 2 -22.27 -20.14 12.05
CA GLU A 2 -22.36 -19.74 13.47
C GLU A 2 -21.89 -20.82 14.46
N VAL A 3 -22.23 -22.10 14.24
CA VAL A 3 -21.83 -23.19 15.15
C VAL A 3 -20.30 -23.42 15.14
N ILE A 4 -19.65 -23.27 13.99
CA ILE A 4 -18.18 -23.39 13.91
C ILE A 4 -17.52 -22.16 14.54
N GLY A 5 -18.07 -20.97 14.33
CA GLY A 5 -17.60 -19.76 15.00
C GLY A 5 -17.72 -19.82 16.52
N SER A 6 -18.83 -20.37 17.05
CA SER A 6 -19.06 -20.48 18.50
C SER A 6 -18.27 -21.60 19.18
N LEU A 7 -17.88 -22.65 18.44
CA LEU A 7 -16.98 -23.69 18.94
C LEU A 7 -15.50 -23.26 18.84
N ALA A 8 -15.14 -22.52 17.79
CA ALA A 8 -13.77 -22.01 17.60
C ALA A 8 -13.36 -21.00 18.67
N THR A 9 -14.31 -20.25 19.26
CA THR A 9 -14.01 -19.36 20.40
C THR A 9 -13.63 -20.10 21.68
N ARG A 10 -13.92 -21.42 21.78
CA ARG A 10 -13.55 -22.25 22.94
C ARG A 10 -12.18 -22.92 22.78
N ASP A 11 -11.82 -23.30 21.55
CA ASP A 11 -10.51 -23.85 21.22
C ASP A 11 -10.17 -23.55 19.76
N LEU A 12 -9.15 -22.70 19.54
CA LEU A 12 -8.69 -22.32 18.21
C LEU A 12 -7.77 -23.34 17.56
N ARG A 13 -7.21 -24.31 18.32
CA ARG A 13 -6.21 -25.26 17.82
C ARG A 13 -6.70 -26.08 16.62
N PRO A 14 -7.94 -26.61 16.59
CA PRO A 14 -8.42 -27.34 15.41
C PRO A 14 -8.51 -26.45 14.17
N LEU A 15 -8.89 -25.18 14.34
CA LEU A 15 -9.02 -24.23 13.25
C LEU A 15 -7.65 -23.78 12.72
N ILE A 16 -6.69 -23.54 13.62
CA ILE A 16 -5.30 -23.25 13.26
C ILE A 16 -4.68 -24.43 12.50
N ARG A 17 -4.93 -25.68 12.92
CA ARG A 17 -4.46 -26.88 12.19
C ARG A 17 -5.00 -26.99 10.77
N LEU A 18 -6.16 -26.40 10.47
CA LEU A 18 -6.69 -26.39 9.11
C LEU A 18 -5.90 -25.49 8.16
N LEU A 19 -5.04 -24.61 8.66
CA LEU A 19 -4.17 -23.78 7.82
C LEU A 19 -3.14 -24.60 7.05
N ASP A 20 -2.72 -25.75 7.59
CA ASP A 20 -1.77 -26.68 6.96
C ASP A 20 -2.46 -27.76 6.10
N HIS A 21 -3.78 -27.64 5.89
CA HIS A 21 -4.55 -28.68 5.22
C HIS A 21 -4.30 -28.68 3.69
N PRO A 22 -4.14 -29.86 3.04
CA PRO A 22 -3.84 -29.92 1.60
C PRO A 22 -4.95 -29.34 0.70
N LYS A 23 -6.22 -29.48 1.11
CA LYS A 23 -7.36 -28.87 0.41
C LYS A 23 -7.44 -27.37 0.69
N LYS A 24 -7.02 -26.54 -0.28
CA LYS A 24 -7.02 -25.07 -0.19
C LYS A 24 -8.38 -24.44 0.13
N ASN A 25 -9.48 -25.04 -0.31
CA ASN A 25 -10.83 -24.58 0.06
C ASN A 25 -11.10 -24.65 1.57
N LEU A 26 -10.50 -25.61 2.29
CA LEU A 26 -10.60 -25.69 3.74
C LEU A 26 -9.71 -24.67 4.43
N VAL A 27 -8.50 -24.44 3.89
CA VAL A 27 -7.59 -23.38 4.34
C VAL A 27 -8.26 -22.00 4.23
N GLN A 28 -8.88 -21.70 3.09
CA GLN A 28 -9.63 -20.44 2.87
C GLN A 28 -10.74 -20.25 3.91
N LYS A 29 -11.54 -21.30 4.15
CA LYS A 29 -12.61 -21.25 5.17
C LYS A 29 -12.02 -21.04 6.57
N ALA A 30 -10.90 -21.68 6.88
CA ALA A 30 -10.23 -21.50 8.16
C ALA A 30 -9.74 -20.05 8.35
N ILE A 31 -9.06 -19.49 7.34
CA ILE A 31 -8.61 -18.09 7.33
C ILE A 31 -9.79 -17.14 7.50
N TYR A 32 -10.87 -17.35 6.75
CA TYR A 32 -12.08 -16.55 6.84
C TYR A 32 -12.60 -16.51 8.29
N ILE A 33 -12.78 -17.68 8.92
CA ILE A 33 -13.27 -17.78 10.31
C ILE A 33 -12.29 -17.14 11.30
N LEU A 34 -10.99 -17.41 11.17
CA LEU A 34 -9.92 -16.84 12.00
C LEU A 34 -9.89 -15.30 11.91
N GLY A 35 -10.26 -14.74 10.76
CA GLY A 35 -10.42 -13.31 10.53
C GLY A 35 -11.49 -12.63 11.40
N PHE A 36 -12.40 -13.37 12.03
CA PHE A 36 -13.41 -12.84 12.95
C PHE A 36 -13.12 -13.14 14.43
N MET A 37 -12.04 -13.86 14.72
CA MET A 37 -11.66 -14.18 16.09
C MET A 37 -10.98 -12.97 16.75
N LYS A 38 -11.09 -12.83 18.08
CA LYS A 38 -10.43 -11.72 18.81
C LYS A 38 -9.07 -12.06 19.40
N ASP A 39 -8.70 -13.34 19.41
CA ASP A 39 -7.45 -13.82 19.99
C ASP A 39 -6.26 -13.37 19.14
N GLU A 40 -5.30 -12.66 19.73
CA GLU A 40 -4.10 -12.13 19.05
C GLU A 40 -3.13 -13.25 18.62
N SER A 41 -3.17 -14.42 19.26
CA SER A 41 -2.35 -15.57 18.84
C SER A 41 -2.68 -16.05 17.41
N VAL A 42 -3.87 -15.72 16.91
CA VAL A 42 -4.29 -15.97 15.53
C VAL A 42 -3.46 -15.16 14.53
N ASP A 43 -3.02 -13.95 14.89
CA ASP A 43 -2.26 -13.09 13.97
C ASP A 43 -0.95 -13.73 13.56
N ARG A 44 -0.23 -14.36 14.49
CA ARG A 44 0.99 -15.10 14.18
C ARG A 44 0.75 -16.27 13.23
N SER A 45 -0.41 -16.91 13.33
CA SER A 45 -0.77 -18.04 12.46
C SER A 45 -1.14 -17.54 11.06
N LEU A 46 -1.94 -16.48 10.97
CA LEU A 46 -2.31 -15.84 9.71
C LEU A 46 -1.11 -15.17 9.02
N LEU A 47 -0.18 -14.55 9.75
CA LEU A 47 1.02 -13.93 9.16
C LEU A 47 1.88 -14.94 8.39
N LYS A 48 1.84 -16.24 8.72
CA LYS A 48 2.53 -17.26 7.91
C LYS A 48 1.87 -17.45 6.54
N MET A 49 0.55 -17.29 6.48
CA MET A 49 -0.25 -17.53 5.27
C MET A 49 -0.13 -16.41 4.24
N VAL A 50 0.43 -15.24 4.61
CA VAL A 50 0.73 -14.16 3.65
C VAL A 50 1.84 -14.51 2.67
N HIS A 51 2.53 -15.64 2.87
CA HIS A 51 3.55 -16.17 1.98
C HIS A 51 3.14 -17.50 1.32
N ASP A 52 1.85 -17.88 1.39
CA ASP A 52 1.37 -19.11 0.76
C ASP A 52 1.56 -19.07 -0.76
N PRO A 53 1.93 -20.19 -1.42
CA PRO A 53 2.05 -20.25 -2.87
C PRO A 53 0.76 -19.88 -3.62
N SER A 54 -0.41 -20.14 -3.04
CA SER A 54 -1.69 -19.77 -3.62
C SER A 54 -2.00 -18.29 -3.40
N GLU A 55 -2.15 -17.55 -4.51
CA GLU A 55 -2.61 -16.16 -4.51
C GLU A 55 -3.91 -15.97 -3.72
N GLN A 56 -4.89 -16.87 -3.91
CA GLN A 56 -6.17 -16.78 -3.21
C GLN A 56 -6.02 -16.90 -1.69
N ILE A 57 -5.06 -17.72 -1.22
CA ILE A 57 -4.75 -17.83 0.21
C ILE A 57 -4.11 -16.56 0.74
N ARG A 58 -3.12 -16.01 0.03
CA ARG A 58 -2.48 -14.75 0.44
C ARG A 58 -3.49 -13.60 0.48
N GLU A 59 -4.34 -13.48 -0.53
CA GLU A 59 -5.38 -12.45 -0.60
C GLU A 59 -6.39 -12.56 0.55
N GLU A 60 -6.93 -13.76 0.80
CA GLU A 60 -7.89 -13.95 1.90
C GLU A 60 -7.24 -13.73 3.27
N THR A 61 -5.95 -14.07 3.40
CA THR A 61 -5.17 -13.81 4.61
C THR A 61 -5.00 -12.32 4.85
N LEU A 62 -4.63 -11.55 3.83
CA LEU A 62 -4.53 -10.10 3.94
C LEU A 62 -5.87 -9.49 4.37
N LYS A 63 -6.98 -9.89 3.73
CA LYS A 63 -8.33 -9.44 4.12
C LYS A 63 -8.67 -9.78 5.57
N ALA A 64 -8.31 -10.98 6.03
CA ALA A 64 -8.52 -11.40 7.41
C ALA A 64 -7.69 -10.56 8.40
N LEU A 65 -6.41 -10.32 8.13
CA LEU A 65 -5.54 -9.51 8.98
C LEU A 65 -5.96 -8.04 9.03
N VAL A 66 -6.36 -7.47 7.88
CA VAL A 66 -6.92 -6.11 7.80
C VAL A 66 -8.20 -5.98 8.63
N ARG A 67 -9.11 -6.97 8.53
CA ARG A 67 -10.36 -7.02 9.30
C ARG A 67 -10.12 -7.03 10.80
N ARG A 68 -9.12 -7.79 11.25
CA ARG A 68 -8.75 -7.93 12.66
C ARG A 68 -8.10 -6.66 13.23
N LYS A 69 -7.55 -5.79 12.37
CA LYS A 69 -6.86 -4.53 12.75
C LYS A 69 -5.67 -4.73 13.71
N SER A 70 -5.12 -5.93 13.78
CA SER A 70 -4.11 -6.33 14.76
C SER A 70 -2.76 -6.66 14.15
N ALA A 71 -2.68 -6.86 12.83
CA ALA A 71 -1.41 -7.04 12.15
C ALA A 71 -0.60 -5.72 12.14
N GLY A 72 0.68 -5.82 12.49
CA GLY A 72 1.62 -4.71 12.32
C GLY A 72 1.86 -4.45 10.83
N ILE A 73 1.95 -3.16 10.49
CA ILE A 73 2.15 -2.71 9.11
C ILE A 73 3.50 -3.22 8.58
N ARG A 74 4.51 -3.27 9.44
CA ARG A 74 5.86 -3.71 9.07
C ARG A 74 5.91 -5.17 8.64
N GLU A 75 5.21 -6.09 9.31
CA GLU A 75 5.19 -7.49 8.89
C GLU A 75 4.50 -7.70 7.54
N LEU A 76 3.49 -6.88 7.23
CA LEU A 76 2.76 -6.94 5.97
C LEU A 76 3.43 -6.18 4.82
N PHE A 77 4.40 -5.31 5.12
CA PHE A 77 5.02 -4.44 4.13
C PHE A 77 5.59 -5.15 2.89
N PRO A 78 6.14 -6.37 2.96
CA PRO A 78 6.57 -7.11 1.77
C PRO A 78 5.48 -7.31 0.71
N LEU A 79 4.19 -7.26 1.08
CA LEU A 79 3.06 -7.40 0.15
C LEU A 79 2.95 -6.24 -0.84
N ILE A 80 3.66 -5.13 -0.63
CA ILE A 80 3.77 -4.04 -1.61
C ILE A 80 4.42 -4.50 -2.93
N GLU A 81 5.18 -5.60 -2.90
CA GLU A 81 5.82 -6.23 -4.07
C GLU A 81 5.22 -7.62 -4.39
N ASP A 82 4.02 -7.94 -3.89
CA ASP A 82 3.39 -9.23 -4.19
C ASP A 82 3.18 -9.39 -5.71
N SER A 83 3.33 -10.61 -6.23
CA SER A 83 3.12 -10.90 -7.65
C SER A 83 1.70 -10.58 -8.12
N SER A 84 0.70 -10.62 -7.23
CA SER A 84 -0.69 -10.30 -7.53
C SER A 84 -0.98 -8.81 -7.41
N ASP A 85 -1.50 -8.24 -8.49
CA ASP A 85 -1.98 -6.86 -8.55
C ASP A 85 -3.11 -6.59 -7.55
N ASN A 86 -3.96 -7.59 -7.27
CA ASN A 86 -5.06 -7.47 -6.32
C ASN A 86 -4.54 -7.35 -4.89
N ILE A 87 -3.53 -8.15 -4.53
CA ILE A 87 -2.93 -8.14 -3.20
C ILE A 87 -2.20 -6.81 -2.97
N ARG A 88 -1.39 -6.35 -3.94
CA ARG A 88 -0.70 -5.05 -3.83
C ARG A 88 -1.68 -3.90 -3.63
N ARG A 89 -2.76 -3.85 -4.43
CA ARG A 89 -3.80 -2.81 -4.30
C ARG A 89 -4.52 -2.88 -2.97
N CYS A 90 -4.95 -4.06 -2.54
CA CYS A 90 -5.61 -4.23 -1.24
C CYS A 90 -4.71 -3.79 -0.06
N PHE A 91 -3.41 -4.10 -0.14
CA PHE A 91 -2.46 -3.66 0.88
C PHE A 91 -2.28 -2.14 0.89
N LEU A 92 -2.10 -1.52 -0.29
CA LEU A 92 -1.95 -0.08 -0.43
C LEU A 92 -3.22 0.69 -0.03
N GLU A 93 -4.41 0.15 -0.29
CA GLU A 93 -5.69 0.68 0.20
C GLU A 93 -5.77 0.64 1.72
N TYR A 94 -5.36 -0.48 2.33
CA TYR A 94 -5.29 -0.61 3.78
C TYR A 94 -4.36 0.45 4.41
N LEU A 95 -3.15 0.63 3.85
CA LEU A 95 -2.22 1.67 4.31
C LEU A 95 -2.81 3.07 4.14
N GLY A 96 -3.50 3.32 3.03
CA GLY A 96 -4.06 4.63 2.66
C GLY A 96 -5.34 5.00 3.43
N HIS A 97 -5.97 4.06 4.14
CA HIS A 97 -7.26 4.29 4.79
C HIS A 97 -7.20 5.31 5.95
N LYS A 98 -6.03 5.46 6.59
CA LYS A 98 -5.83 6.44 7.66
C LYS A 98 -4.40 6.96 7.67
N ARG A 99 -4.23 8.15 8.26
CA ARG A 99 -2.90 8.70 8.53
C ARG A 99 -2.13 7.74 9.45
N SER A 100 -0.89 7.41 9.08
CA SER A 100 -0.05 6.47 9.82
C SER A 100 1.42 6.82 9.64
N GLU A 101 2.09 7.12 10.75
CA GLU A 101 3.53 7.39 10.77
C GLU A 101 4.36 6.21 10.28
N GLU A 102 4.01 5.01 10.71
CA GLU A 102 4.74 3.81 10.32
C GLU A 102 4.61 3.55 8.81
N ALA A 103 3.40 3.67 8.27
CA ALA A 103 3.19 3.54 6.83
C ALA A 103 3.90 4.64 6.03
N GLU A 104 3.85 5.88 6.51
CA GLU A 104 4.57 7.02 5.93
C GLU A 104 6.07 6.73 5.81
N ASN A 105 6.70 6.31 6.92
CA ASN A 105 8.13 6.04 6.96
C ASN A 105 8.51 4.88 6.04
N LEU A 106 7.73 3.79 6.02
CA LEU A 106 7.99 2.63 5.17
C LEU A 106 7.83 2.97 3.68
N LEU A 107 6.81 3.74 3.31
CA LEU A 107 6.59 4.16 1.91
C LEU A 107 7.66 5.15 1.44
N VAL A 108 8.11 6.09 2.29
CA VAL A 108 9.22 6.99 1.95
C VAL A 108 10.52 6.20 1.72
N ASP A 109 10.84 5.25 2.59
CA ASP A 109 12.03 4.38 2.42
C ASP A 109 11.93 3.53 1.15
N TYR A 110 10.77 2.91 0.91
CA TYR A 110 10.48 2.14 -0.29
C TYR A 110 10.66 2.98 -1.56
N LEU A 111 9.94 4.10 -1.68
CA LEU A 111 10.02 5.01 -2.83
C LEU A 111 11.41 5.64 -2.98
N GLY A 112 12.17 5.76 -1.89
CA GLY A 112 13.57 6.20 -1.89
C GLY A 112 14.49 5.25 -2.64
N LYS A 113 14.27 3.93 -2.49
CA LYS A 113 15.10 2.86 -3.05
C LYS A 113 14.72 2.46 -4.47
N GLN A 114 13.50 2.74 -4.91
CA GLN A 114 13.04 2.37 -6.25
C GLN A 114 13.84 3.08 -7.34
N ARG A 115 14.39 2.29 -8.27
CA ARG A 115 14.96 2.79 -9.52
C ARG A 115 13.85 2.91 -10.56
N VAL A 116 13.96 3.87 -11.48
CA VAL A 116 12.96 4.07 -12.53
C VAL A 116 12.89 2.83 -13.43
N ASN A 117 11.81 2.05 -13.30
CA ASN A 117 11.49 0.94 -14.18
C ASN A 117 10.09 1.16 -14.79
N ARG A 118 10.02 1.23 -16.12
CA ARG A 118 8.75 1.50 -16.82
C ARG A 118 7.67 0.45 -16.56
N LYS A 119 8.05 -0.81 -16.30
CA LYS A 119 7.09 -1.88 -15.99
C LYS A 119 6.47 -1.73 -14.58
N ALA A 120 7.18 -1.08 -13.67
CA ALA A 120 6.73 -0.86 -12.30
C ALA A 120 5.91 0.44 -12.13
N PHE A 121 5.59 1.12 -13.25
CA PHE A 121 4.99 2.46 -13.18
C PHE A 121 3.64 2.52 -12.45
N PRO A 122 2.65 1.65 -12.73
CA PRO A 122 1.38 1.69 -12.01
C PRO A 122 1.56 1.46 -10.51
N GLN A 123 2.43 0.51 -10.15
CA GLN A 123 2.72 0.14 -8.76
C GLN A 123 3.37 1.31 -8.00
N LEU A 124 4.32 1.99 -8.65
CA LEU A 124 4.99 3.15 -8.09
C LEU A 124 4.01 4.31 -7.86
N LEU A 125 3.11 4.56 -8.83
CA LEU A 125 2.06 5.58 -8.68
C LEU A 125 1.11 5.27 -7.52
N ASP A 126 0.69 4.01 -7.37
CA ASP A 126 -0.18 3.60 -6.28
C ASP A 126 0.51 3.80 -4.92
N ALA A 127 1.81 3.48 -4.81
CA ALA A 127 2.59 3.73 -3.59
C ALA A 127 2.70 5.23 -3.26
N TYR A 128 2.92 6.09 -4.26
CA TYR A 128 2.89 7.55 -4.07
C TYR A 128 1.50 8.05 -3.65
N ARG A 129 0.43 7.56 -4.29
CA ARG A 129 -0.95 7.91 -3.94
C ARG A 129 -1.24 7.54 -2.48
N THR A 130 -0.88 6.32 -2.09
CA THR A 130 -1.02 5.85 -0.72
C THR A 130 -0.20 6.69 0.25
N LEU A 131 1.05 7.06 -0.08
CA LEU A 131 1.85 7.98 0.74
C LEU A 131 1.14 9.33 0.92
N GLY A 132 0.49 9.85 -0.13
CA GLY A 132 -0.29 11.08 -0.03
C GLY A 132 -1.49 10.95 0.93
N ARG A 133 -2.17 9.80 0.93
CA ARG A 133 -3.33 9.52 1.79
C ARG A 133 -2.96 9.22 3.25
N CYS A 134 -1.92 8.43 3.48
CA CYS A 134 -1.51 8.01 4.82
C CYS A 134 -0.43 8.91 5.44
N GLY A 135 0.29 9.68 4.63
CA GLY A 135 1.43 10.48 5.05
C GLY A 135 1.05 11.75 5.79
N SER A 136 2.03 12.58 6.12
CA SER A 136 1.82 13.85 6.79
C SER A 136 2.75 14.91 6.20
N ARG A 137 2.86 16.06 6.84
CA ARG A 137 3.85 17.09 6.49
C ARG A 137 5.30 16.56 6.51
N ARG A 138 5.60 15.45 7.20
CA ARG A 138 6.96 14.90 7.25
C ARG A 138 7.43 14.35 5.91
N SER A 139 6.52 13.86 5.08
CA SER A 139 6.84 13.42 3.71
C SER A 139 7.06 14.58 2.73
N ILE A 140 6.70 15.83 3.09
CA ILE A 140 6.76 16.97 2.17
C ILE A 140 8.18 17.24 1.65
N PRO A 141 9.26 17.27 2.47
CA PRO A 141 10.61 17.46 1.96
C PRO A 141 11.01 16.40 0.92
N PHE A 142 10.66 15.14 1.16
CA PHE A 142 10.90 14.04 0.22
C PHE A 142 10.12 14.24 -1.09
N LEU A 143 8.82 14.54 -1.00
CA LEU A 143 7.98 14.75 -2.18
C LEU A 143 8.40 16.00 -2.98
N LYS A 144 8.78 17.07 -2.28
CA LYS A 144 9.30 18.30 -2.89
C LYS A 144 10.57 18.03 -3.68
N ASP A 145 11.52 17.30 -3.10
CA ASP A 145 12.75 16.90 -3.79
C ASP A 145 12.41 16.07 -5.03
N ARG A 146 11.58 15.04 -4.90
CA ARG A 146 11.18 14.19 -6.04
C ARG A 146 10.46 14.93 -7.15
N LEU A 147 9.65 15.95 -6.83
CA LEU A 147 8.94 16.75 -7.82
C LEU A 147 9.81 17.82 -8.47
N LEU A 148 10.61 18.55 -7.69
CA LEU A 148 11.30 19.76 -8.16
C LEU A 148 12.77 19.54 -8.52
N ASN A 149 13.39 18.44 -8.11
CA ASN A 149 14.81 18.22 -8.36
C ASN A 149 15.11 17.96 -9.85
N LYS A 150 16.25 18.53 -10.27
CA LYS A 150 16.67 18.86 -11.64
C LYS A 150 17.45 17.74 -12.33
N ALA A 151 17.04 16.48 -12.20
CA ALA A 151 17.46 15.48 -13.18
C ALA A 151 16.69 15.70 -14.50
N TRP A 152 16.78 16.93 -15.04
CA TRP A 152 16.28 17.27 -16.37
C TRP A 152 17.29 16.71 -17.35
N ILE A 153 17.01 15.52 -17.86
CA ILE A 153 17.72 14.96 -19.01
C ILE A 153 16.80 15.15 -20.21
N PRO A 154 17.15 16.02 -21.18
CA PRO A 154 16.37 16.18 -22.40
C PRO A 154 16.18 14.83 -23.10
N GLY A 155 14.93 14.47 -23.43
CA GLY A 155 14.60 13.22 -24.12
C GLY A 155 14.24 12.03 -23.22
N LEU A 156 14.52 12.07 -21.92
CA LEU A 156 13.88 11.17 -20.96
C LEU A 156 12.49 11.74 -20.63
N GLY A 157 11.44 10.98 -20.97
CA GLY A 157 10.05 11.38 -20.76
C GLY A 157 9.67 11.64 -19.30
N LYS A 158 8.37 11.85 -19.06
CA LYS A 158 7.72 12.02 -17.75
C LYS A 158 8.46 11.26 -16.64
N SER A 159 9.11 11.97 -15.71
CA SER A 159 9.74 11.32 -14.56
C SER A 159 8.63 10.74 -13.69
N MET A 160 8.57 9.41 -13.64
CA MET A 160 7.54 8.67 -12.91
C MET A 160 7.46 9.10 -11.44
N HIS A 161 8.62 9.39 -10.84
CA HIS A 161 8.71 9.93 -9.49
C HIS A 161 8.21 11.37 -9.38
N GLN A 162 8.41 12.23 -10.39
CA GLN A 162 7.85 13.59 -10.38
C GLN A 162 6.32 13.52 -10.43
N GLN A 163 5.77 12.66 -11.30
CA GLN A 163 4.32 12.49 -11.42
C GLN A 163 3.71 11.93 -10.13
N GLY A 164 4.31 10.86 -9.59
CA GLY A 164 3.89 10.28 -8.32
C GLY A 164 4.03 11.28 -7.16
N ALA A 165 5.12 12.04 -7.10
CA ALA A 165 5.29 13.05 -6.06
C ALA A 165 4.25 14.17 -6.15
N ALA A 166 3.91 14.64 -7.35
CA ALA A 166 2.81 15.60 -7.55
C ALA A 166 1.46 15.01 -7.11
N LEU A 167 1.19 13.75 -7.44
CA LEU A 167 -0.03 13.05 -7.00
C LEU A 167 -0.11 12.94 -5.48
N ALA A 168 0.98 12.51 -4.84
CA ALA A 168 1.06 12.41 -3.38
C ALA A 168 0.84 13.76 -2.70
N LEU A 169 1.42 14.85 -3.24
CA LEU A 169 1.21 16.21 -2.74
C LEU A 169 -0.25 16.67 -2.90
N LEU A 170 -0.92 16.28 -3.98
CA LEU A 170 -2.34 16.57 -4.19
C LEU A 170 -3.23 15.81 -3.19
N GLU A 171 -2.88 14.57 -2.85
CA GLU A 171 -3.59 13.71 -1.89
C GLU A 171 -3.31 14.09 -0.43
N LEU A 172 -2.17 14.72 -0.11
CA LEU A 172 -1.86 15.23 1.23
C LEU A 172 -2.82 16.35 1.66
N GLU A 173 -3.34 17.13 0.71
CA GLU A 173 -4.27 18.26 0.91
C GLU A 173 -3.82 19.32 1.92
N ASN A 174 -2.52 19.37 2.19
CA ASN A 174 -1.88 20.27 3.13
C ASN A 174 -1.53 21.63 2.48
N LYS A 175 -1.51 22.71 3.28
CA LYS A 175 -1.15 24.06 2.81
C LYS A 175 0.24 24.11 2.16
N GLU A 176 1.27 23.56 2.81
CA GLU A 176 2.64 23.53 2.30
C GLU A 176 2.75 22.70 1.02
N ALA A 177 1.99 21.59 0.93
CA ALA A 177 1.91 20.80 -0.30
C ALA A 177 1.33 21.60 -1.47
N ARG A 178 0.28 22.41 -1.23
CA ARG A 178 -0.30 23.31 -2.25
C ARG A 178 0.68 24.38 -2.71
N GLU A 179 1.48 24.93 -1.79
CA GLU A 179 2.53 25.90 -2.14
C GLU A 179 3.56 25.29 -3.10
N ILE A 180 4.00 24.06 -2.83
CA ILE A 180 4.92 23.32 -3.71
C ILE A 180 4.28 23.02 -5.07
N LEU A 181 3.02 22.62 -5.10
CA LEU A 181 2.30 22.37 -6.36
C LEU A 181 2.12 23.65 -7.20
N ASN A 182 1.90 24.81 -6.56
CA ASN A 182 1.87 26.10 -7.25
C ASN A 182 3.24 26.51 -7.82
N LEU A 183 4.34 26.14 -7.16
CA LEU A 183 5.68 26.30 -7.74
C LEU A 183 5.87 25.36 -8.94
N ALA A 184 5.41 24.11 -8.84
CA ALA A 184 5.51 23.12 -9.90
C ALA A 184 4.72 23.52 -11.16
N SER A 185 3.50 24.06 -11.00
CA SER A 185 2.65 24.50 -12.12
C SER A 185 3.27 25.66 -12.92
N LYS A 186 4.04 26.53 -12.25
CA LYS A 186 4.74 27.68 -12.84
C LYS A 186 6.22 27.40 -13.13
N SER A 187 6.68 26.17 -12.93
CA SER A 187 8.09 25.80 -13.10
C SER A 187 8.57 26.11 -14.52
N ARG A 188 9.78 26.61 -14.70
CA ARG A 188 10.37 26.81 -16.04
C ARG A 188 10.69 25.49 -16.74
N PHE A 189 10.79 24.39 -16.00
CA PHE A 189 11.05 23.05 -16.54
C PHE A 189 9.75 22.37 -17.00
N PRO A 190 9.61 22.04 -18.30
CA PRO A 190 8.40 21.41 -18.82
C PRO A 190 8.07 20.08 -18.14
N GLY A 191 9.08 19.28 -17.77
CA GLY A 191 8.88 17.99 -17.09
C GLY A 191 8.13 18.13 -15.76
N VAL A 192 8.45 19.16 -14.97
CA VAL A 192 7.79 19.45 -13.69
C VAL A 192 6.35 19.92 -13.90
N ARG A 193 6.12 20.80 -14.88
CA ARG A 193 4.75 21.25 -15.23
C ARG A 193 3.88 20.09 -15.72
N ASN A 194 4.43 19.25 -16.59
CA ASN A 194 3.74 18.08 -17.13
C ASN A 194 3.45 17.04 -16.04
N ALA A 195 4.35 16.89 -15.07
CA ALA A 195 4.12 16.01 -13.93
C ALA A 195 2.95 16.49 -13.06
N TYR A 196 2.88 17.80 -12.78
CA TYR A 196 1.75 18.41 -12.11
C TYR A 196 0.43 18.21 -12.88
N GLN A 197 0.40 18.47 -14.19
CA GLN A 197 -0.81 18.31 -15.00
C GLN A 197 -1.30 16.86 -15.04
N SER A 198 -0.40 15.89 -15.27
CA SER A 198 -0.79 14.47 -15.24
C SER A 198 -1.25 14.01 -13.87
N ALA A 199 -0.73 14.58 -12.78
CA ALA A 199 -1.22 14.25 -11.45
C ALA A 199 -2.65 14.78 -11.20
N LEU A 200 -3.04 15.91 -11.80
CA LEU A 200 -4.42 16.39 -11.76
C LEU A 200 -5.37 15.46 -12.53
N GLU A 201 -4.97 15.01 -13.73
CA GLU A 201 -5.73 14.04 -14.52
C GLU A 201 -6.00 12.77 -13.68
N LEU A 202 -4.95 12.18 -13.11
CA LEU A 202 -5.03 10.97 -12.27
C LEU A 202 -5.82 11.14 -10.96
N LYS A 203 -5.93 12.36 -10.42
CA LYS A 203 -6.75 12.64 -9.23
C LYS A 203 -8.23 12.73 -9.60
N ASN A 204 -8.56 13.20 -10.80
CA ASN A 204 -9.94 13.40 -11.25
C ASN A 204 -10.60 12.12 -11.82
N GLU A 205 -9.81 11.10 -12.16
CA GLU A 205 -10.29 9.79 -12.62
C GLU A 205 -10.79 8.88 -11.47
N GLN A 206 -10.85 9.39 -10.23
CA GLN A 206 -11.27 8.67 -9.01
C GLN A 206 -12.64 9.14 -8.54
#